data_AF-A0A2H1VXM0-F1
#
_entry.id   AF-A0A2H1VXM0-F1
#
_cell.length_a   1.000
_cell.length_b   1.000
_cell.length_c   1.000
_cell.angle_alpha   90.00
_cell.angle_beta   90.00
_cell.angle_gamma   90.00
#
_symmetry.space_group_name_H-M   'P 1'
#
loop_
_entity.id
_entity.type
_entity.pdbx_description
1 polymer ?
#
loop_
_entity_poly.entity_id
_entity_poly.type
_entity_poly.pdbx_seq_one_letter_code
_entity_poly.pdbx_strand_id
1 'polypeptide(L)' 'MVGAAPDISGFLDDKKSVLDRDPDITPYDDVRHYAYEGDGNTSGSLSSLASCTDDGDLKFNYLQTFGPRFRKLAD' A
#
# COMPACT_ATOMS: atom_id res chain seq x y z
N MET A 1 26.09 57.17 47.35
CA MET A 1 25.52 55.84 47.59
C MET A 1 25.78 55.03 46.34
N VAL A 2 26.67 54.04 46.41
CA VAL A 2 27.11 53.24 45.25
C VAL A 2 25.89 52.51 44.71
N GLY A 3 25.55 52.75 43.43
CA GLY A 3 24.48 52.01 42.76
C GLY A 3 24.81 50.53 42.81
N ALA A 4 23.92 49.74 43.41
CA ALA A 4 24.09 48.30 43.47
C ALA A 4 24.38 47.77 42.06
N ALA A 5 25.43 46.97 41.92
CA ALA A 5 25.74 46.32 40.66
C ALA A 5 24.49 45.57 40.17
N PRO A 6 24.19 45.60 38.85
CA PRO A 6 23.03 44.90 38.33
C PRO A 6 23.13 43.42 38.71
N ASP A 7 22.08 42.89 39.33
CA ASP A 7 21.96 41.49 39.74
C ASP A 7 21.82 40.61 38.49
N ILE A 8 22.97 40.28 37.91
CA ILE A 8 23.06 39.49 36.69
C ILE A 8 22.53 38.07 36.90
N SER A 9 22.62 37.53 38.11
CA SER A 9 22.02 36.24 38.48
C SER A 9 20.51 36.27 38.31
N GLY A 10 19.82 37.24 38.95
CA GLY A 10 18.37 37.36 38.85
C GLY A 10 17.91 37.58 37.40
N PHE A 11 18.63 38.42 36.65
CA PHE A 11 18.32 38.63 35.22
C PHE A 11 18.41 37.34 34.38
N LEU A 12 19.44 36.53 34.61
CA LEU A 12 19.63 35.26 33.90
C LEU A 12 18.58 34.23 34.31
N ASP A 13 18.24 34.16 35.60
CA ASP A 13 17.21 33.26 36.12
C ASP A 13 15.81 33.62 35.58
N ASP A 14 15.48 34.91 35.53
CA ASP A 14 14.22 35.40 34.96
C ASP A 14 14.13 35.07 33.47
N LYS A 15 15.20 35.34 32.71
CA LYS A 15 15.26 35.04 31.28
C LYS A 15 15.16 33.55 31.00
N LYS A 16 15.83 32.73 31.81
CA LYS A 16 15.73 31.28 31.73
C LYS A 16 14.31 30.80 31.98
N SER A 17 13.65 31.31 33.03
CA SER A 17 12.27 30.92 33.37
C SER A 17 11.27 31.27 32.25
N VAL A 18 11.47 32.41 31.59
CA VAL A 18 10.64 32.81 30.43
C VAL A 18 10.83 31.86 29.26
N LEU A 19 12.08 31.54 28.89
CA LEU A 19 12.38 30.66 27.76
C LEU A 19 11.93 29.22 28.04
N ASP A 20 12.14 28.71 29.26
CA ASP A 20 11.73 27.35 29.63
C ASP A 20 10.20 27.13 29.54
N ARG A 21 9.41 28.22 29.53
CA ARG A 21 7.93 28.19 29.45
C ARG A 21 7.39 28.63 28.10
N ASP A 22 8.27 28.96 27.16
CA ASP A 22 7.87 29.42 25.84
C ASP A 22 7.39 28.22 25.00
N PRO A 23 6.11 28.19 24.55
CA PRO A 23 5.63 27.09 23.73
C PRO A 23 6.28 27.05 22.33
N ASP A 24 6.80 28.18 21.84
CA ASP A 24 7.38 28.32 20.50
C ASP A 24 8.81 27.77 20.42
N ILE A 25 9.43 27.41 21.56
CA ILE A 25 10.77 26.79 21.60
C ILE A 25 10.73 25.27 21.51
N THR A 26 9.55 24.65 21.59
CA THR A 26 9.42 23.22 21.36
C THR A 26 9.54 22.91 19.86
N PRO A 27 10.24 21.82 19.46
CA PRO A 27 10.25 21.41 18.06
C PRO A 27 8.83 21.18 17.56
N TYR A 28 8.51 21.69 16.36
CA TYR A 28 7.22 21.45 15.74
C TYR A 28 7.02 19.97 15.42
N ASP A 29 5.78 19.52 15.56
CA ASP A 29 5.36 18.20 15.10
C ASP A 29 5.36 18.15 13.56
N ASP A 30 5.79 17.03 13.00
CA ASP A 30 5.75 16.75 11.55
C ASP A 30 4.80 15.59 11.25
N VAL A 31 4.00 15.73 10.19
CA VAL A 31 3.04 14.71 9.76
C VAL A 31 3.73 13.75 8.80
N ARG A 32 3.71 12.46 9.14
CA ARG A 32 4.18 11.41 8.23
C ARG A 32 3.04 10.88 7.38
N HIS A 33 3.10 11.15 6.09
CA HIS A 33 2.18 10.59 5.11
C HIS A 33 2.66 9.22 4.65
N TYR A 34 1.79 8.23 4.75
CA TYR A 34 2.05 6.86 4.28
C TYR A 34 1.12 6.55 3.12
N ALA A 35 1.69 6.08 2.01
CA ALA A 35 0.97 5.73 0.79
C ALA A 35 1.60 4.53 0.06
N TYR A 36 2.20 3.60 0.81
CA TYR A 36 2.80 2.40 0.22
C TYR A 36 1.70 1.43 -0.21
N GLU A 37 1.65 1.12 -1.51
CA GLU A 37 0.61 0.30 -2.16
C GLU A 37 0.95 -1.20 -2.17
N GLY A 38 2.20 -1.57 -1.90
CA GLY A 38 2.72 -2.92 -2.14
C GLY A 38 3.46 -3.03 -3.48
N ASP A 39 4.17 -4.14 -3.67
CA ASP A 39 5.05 -4.33 -4.84
C ASP A 39 4.30 -4.74 -6.12
N GLY A 40 2.96 -4.65 -6.13
CA GLY A 40 2.14 -5.04 -7.27
C GLY A 40 2.34 -6.49 -7.70
N ASN A 41 2.59 -7.39 -6.74
CA ASN A 41 2.90 -8.77 -7.09
C ASN A 41 1.68 -9.46 -7.72
N THR A 42 1.89 -10.08 -8.88
CA THR A 42 0.97 -11.04 -9.51
C THR A 42 1.45 -12.45 -9.15
N SER A 43 1.76 -12.69 -7.88
CA SER A 43 2.37 -13.96 -7.46
C SER A 43 1.32 -15.06 -7.38
N GLY A 44 1.10 -15.72 -8.52
CA GLY A 44 0.27 -16.92 -8.65
C GLY A 44 -0.24 -17.08 -10.08
N SER A 45 -0.08 -18.27 -10.64
CA SER A 45 -0.81 -18.64 -11.86
C SER A 45 -2.19 -19.14 -11.47
N LEU A 46 -3.24 -18.52 -12.01
CA LEU A 46 -4.59 -19.04 -11.88
C LEU A 46 -4.77 -20.25 -12.80
N SER A 47 -5.49 -21.26 -12.34
CA SER A 47 -5.89 -22.38 -13.19
C SER A 47 -6.80 -21.90 -14.30
N SER A 48 -6.65 -22.47 -15.49
CA SER A 48 -7.57 -22.25 -16.61
C SER A 48 -8.98 -22.71 -16.23
N LEU A 49 -10.01 -21.99 -16.69
CA LEU A 49 -11.42 -22.37 -16.47
C LEU A 49 -11.74 -23.79 -17.00
N ALA A 50 -11.03 -24.22 -18.04
CA ALA A 50 -11.18 -25.53 -18.67
C ALA A 50 -10.45 -26.66 -17.94
N SER A 51 -9.73 -26.39 -16.84
CA SER A 51 -8.88 -27.37 -16.16
C SER A 51 -9.63 -28.58 -15.60
N CYS A 52 -10.97 -28.54 -15.51
CA CYS A 52 -11.82 -29.65 -15.08
C CYS A 52 -12.81 -30.13 -16.15
N THR A 53 -12.75 -29.60 -17.38
CA THR A 53 -13.73 -29.92 -18.43
C THR A 53 -13.20 -30.88 -19.50
N ASP A 54 -11.89 -31.14 -19.52
CA ASP A 54 -11.24 -31.89 -20.62
C ASP A 54 -10.99 -33.37 -20.31
N ASP A 55 -11.38 -33.87 -19.13
CA ASP A 55 -11.23 -35.29 -18.77
C ASP A 55 -12.32 -36.21 -19.38
N GLY A 56 -13.17 -35.66 -20.26
CA GLY A 56 -14.25 -36.40 -20.91
C GLY A 56 -13.85 -36.85 -22.31
N ASP A 57 -14.01 -38.16 -22.60
CA ASP A 57 -13.95 -38.68 -23.97
C ASP A 57 -14.85 -37.84 -24.91
N LEU A 58 -14.24 -37.13 -25.85
CA LEU A 58 -14.98 -36.37 -26.86
C LEU A 58 -15.72 -37.35 -27.80
N LYS A 59 -17.05 -37.47 -27.64
CA LYS A 59 -17.89 -38.34 -28.49
C LYS A 59 -18.53 -37.52 -29.62
N PHE A 60 -18.18 -37.84 -30.85
CA PHE A 60 -18.61 -37.11 -32.06
C PHE A 60 -19.73 -37.79 -32.85
N ASN A 61 -20.53 -38.67 -32.23
CA ASN A 61 -21.57 -39.46 -32.91
C ASN A 61 -22.63 -38.59 -33.63
N TYR A 62 -22.80 -37.34 -33.22
CA TYR A 62 -23.72 -36.38 -33.84
C TYR A 62 -23.28 -35.90 -35.23
N LEU A 63 -22.00 -36.05 -35.61
CA LEU A 63 -21.50 -35.65 -36.93
C LEU A 63 -22.18 -36.41 -38.07
N GLN A 64 -22.66 -37.64 -37.80
CA GLN A 64 -23.41 -38.44 -38.76
C GLN A 64 -24.74 -37.77 -39.17
N THR A 65 -25.29 -36.90 -38.33
CA THR A 65 -26.60 -36.25 -38.55
C THR A 65 -26.48 -34.88 -39.23
N PHE A 66 -25.28 -34.29 -39.35
CA PHE A 66 -25.08 -32.96 -39.96
C PHE A 66 -25.13 -32.94 -41.49
N GLY A 67 -25.23 -34.10 -42.13
CA GLY A 67 -25.44 -34.24 -43.56
C GLY A 67 -24.15 -34.40 -44.38
N PRO A 68 -24.26 -34.45 -45.73
CA PRO A 68 -23.21 -34.97 -46.61
C PRO A 68 -21.92 -34.14 -46.61
N ARG A 69 -21.97 -32.88 -46.18
CA ARG A 69 -20.80 -32.00 -46.05
C ARG A 69 -19.85 -32.45 -44.93
N PHE A 70 -20.37 -33.13 -43.90
CA PHE A 70 -19.62 -33.57 -42.72
C PHE A 70 -19.20 -35.03 -42.77
N ARG A 71 -19.47 -35.75 -43.87
CA ARG A 71 -19.20 -37.19 -44.01
C ARG A 71 -17.75 -37.58 -43.74
N LYS A 72 -16.79 -36.76 -44.20
CA LYS A 72 -15.35 -36.98 -43.97
C LYS A 72 -14.92 -36.84 -42.50
N LEU A 73 -15.71 -36.14 -41.68
CA LEU A 73 -15.45 -35.96 -40.24
C LEU A 73 -16.16 -37.02 -39.40
N ALA A 74 -17.09 -37.76 -40.00
CA ALA A 74 -17.91 -38.79 -39.36
C ALA A 74 -17.45 -40.22 -39.71
N ASP A 75 -16.44 -40.35 -40.56
CA ASP A 75 -15.74 -41.60 -40.95
C ASP A 75 -14.58 -41.88 -40.00
#